data_AF-A0A7G2CIA0-F1
#
_entry.id   AF-A0A7G2CIA0-F1
#
_cell.length_a   1.000
_cell.length_b   1.000
_cell.length_c   1.000
_cell.angle_alpha   90.00
_cell.angle_beta   90.00
_cell.angle_gamma   90.00
#
_symmetry.space_group_name_H-M   'P 1'
#
loop_
_entity.id
_entity.type
_entity.pdbx_description
1 polymer ?
#
loop_
_entity_poly.entity_id
_entity_poly.type
_entity_poly.pdbx_seq_one_letter_code
_entity_poly.pdbx_strand_id
1 'polypeptide(L)'
;MSTQDALASLSQGDIESAKTILDNATQVTGGESSMESVFAASCMRAAIAAMEGSAEEVKRVMGGSSKRNDPHWDALTSYQEGLSQMALGNYKLAKSKFLESKNKDPCFFVANIGIAALLFQEKKYKESFAKYKEAIFYLGSEKVPPVARVGMALCAFYLDDKEFAEKTLDVALSVNQEDELALLARLLLYVEKQNLQKISETVDQLSRVTPSNPWYC
;
A
#
# COMPACT_ATOMS: atom_id res chain seq x y z
N MET A 1 1.44 -15.08 16.98
CA MET A 1 2.87 -14.87 17.26
C MET A 1 3.64 -14.60 15.98
N SER A 2 3.61 -15.49 14.98
CA SER A 2 4.48 -15.38 13.79
C SER A 2 4.44 -14.07 12.97
N THR A 3 3.28 -13.46 12.74
CA THR A 3 3.18 -12.27 11.87
C THR A 3 3.65 -10.97 12.55
N GLN A 4 3.49 -10.87 13.87
CA GLN A 4 4.00 -9.73 14.65
C GLN A 4 5.52 -9.76 14.76
N ASP A 5 6.09 -10.95 14.94
CA ASP A 5 7.55 -11.15 14.96
C ASP A 5 8.17 -10.80 13.61
N ALA A 6 7.53 -11.23 12.51
CA ALA A 6 7.94 -10.84 11.15
C ALA A 6 7.85 -9.32 10.93
N LEU A 7 6.80 -8.67 11.44
CA LEU A 7 6.66 -7.21 11.37
C LEU A 7 7.78 -6.50 12.15
N ALA A 8 8.15 -7.00 13.32
CA ALA A 8 9.25 -6.45 14.11
C ALA A 8 10.59 -6.55 13.36
N SER A 9 10.87 -7.69 12.71
CA SER A 9 12.06 -7.84 11.85
C SER A 9 12.04 -6.89 10.65
N LEU A 10 10.89 -6.73 9.98
CA LEU A 10 10.74 -5.78 8.88
C LEU A 10 10.99 -4.33 9.33
N SER A 11 10.48 -3.94 10.50
CA SER A 11 10.71 -2.60 11.07
C SER A 11 12.18 -2.34 11.41
N GLN A 12 12.98 -3.39 11.59
CA GLN A 12 14.43 -3.30 11.81
C GLN A 12 15.24 -3.41 10.50
N GLY A 13 14.57 -3.59 9.36
CA GLY A 13 15.20 -3.77 8.05
C GLY A 13 15.72 -5.20 7.79
N ASP A 14 15.43 -6.16 8.67
CA ASP A 14 15.86 -7.55 8.51
C ASP A 14 14.82 -8.36 7.71
N ILE A 15 14.92 -8.24 6.38
CA ILE A 15 13.99 -8.86 5.43
C ILE A 15 14.14 -10.39 5.42
N GLU A 16 15.36 -10.93 5.58
CA GLU A 16 15.62 -12.38 5.50
C GLU A 16 15.09 -13.12 6.73
N SER A 17 15.25 -12.54 7.92
CA SER A 17 14.62 -13.08 9.13
C SER A 17 13.10 -13.05 9.02
N ALA A 18 12.52 -11.94 8.52
CA ALA A 18 11.08 -11.84 8.32
C ALA A 18 10.55 -12.92 7.36
N LYS A 19 11.24 -13.17 6.23
CA LYS A 19 10.89 -14.26 5.30
C LYS A 19 10.91 -15.62 5.98
N THR A 20 11.97 -15.92 6.72
CA THR A 20 12.12 -17.20 7.42
C THR A 20 11.01 -17.44 8.43
N ILE A 21 10.66 -16.41 9.21
CA ILE A 21 9.55 -16.46 10.18
C ILE A 21 8.23 -16.74 9.47
N LEU A 22 7.96 -16.06 8.35
CA LEU A 22 6.73 -16.23 7.59
C LEU A 22 6.66 -17.58 6.89
N ASP A 23 7.75 -18.07 6.30
CA ASP A 23 7.82 -19.37 5.64
C ASP A 23 7.53 -20.49 6.65
N ASN A 24 8.11 -20.41 7.86
CA ASN A 24 7.78 -21.33 8.96
C ASN A 24 6.31 -21.25 9.36
N ALA A 25 5.74 -20.05 9.43
CA ALA A 25 4.34 -19.84 9.78
C ALA A 25 3.37 -20.43 8.75
N THR A 26 3.73 -20.44 7.47
CA THR A 26 2.92 -21.06 6.41
C THR A 26 2.92 -22.59 6.45
N GLN A 27 3.89 -23.22 7.12
CA GLN A 27 4.02 -24.68 7.22
C GLN A 27 3.32 -25.29 8.44
N VAL A 28 2.93 -24.50 9.45
CA VAL A 28 2.28 -25.01 10.68
C VAL A 28 0.80 -25.31 10.40
N THR A 29 0.48 -26.59 10.25
CA THR A 29 -0.89 -27.08 10.05
C THR A 29 -1.54 -27.50 11.38
N GLY A 30 -2.57 -26.77 11.85
CA GLY A 30 -3.42 -27.26 12.94
C GLY A 30 -4.52 -26.30 13.43
N GLY A 31 -5.78 -26.56 13.04
CA GLY A 31 -6.99 -25.88 13.54
C GLY A 31 -7.49 -24.68 12.70
N GLU A 32 -8.73 -24.23 12.91
CA GLU A 32 -9.31 -23.06 12.19
C GLU A 32 -8.55 -21.76 12.48
N SER A 33 -8.12 -21.55 13.73
CA SER A 33 -7.26 -20.42 14.11
C SER A 33 -5.88 -20.45 13.43
N SER A 34 -5.42 -21.63 12.99
CA SER A 34 -4.19 -21.77 12.20
C SER A 34 -4.40 -21.32 10.75
N MET A 35 -5.60 -21.51 10.16
CA MET A 35 -5.86 -21.10 8.77
C MET A 35 -5.81 -19.59 8.57
N GLU A 36 -6.37 -18.80 9.49
CA GLU A 36 -6.29 -17.33 9.41
C GLU A 36 -4.85 -16.83 9.57
N SER A 37 -4.09 -17.46 10.46
CA SER A 37 -2.66 -17.14 10.66
C SER A 37 -1.80 -17.50 9.45
N VAL A 38 -2.09 -18.63 8.80
CA VAL A 38 -1.42 -19.05 7.56
C VAL A 38 -1.77 -18.09 6.43
N PHE A 39 -3.04 -17.67 6.32
CA PHE A 39 -3.44 -16.68 5.32
C PHE A 39 -2.68 -15.36 5.50
N ALA A 40 -2.68 -14.81 6.71
CA ALA A 40 -1.97 -13.57 7.00
C ALA A 40 -0.47 -13.70 6.71
N ALA A 41 0.16 -14.82 7.08
CA ALA A 41 1.56 -15.08 6.81
C ALA A 41 1.85 -15.19 5.30
N SER A 42 1.02 -15.92 4.54
CA SER A 42 1.12 -16.01 3.08
C SER A 42 0.98 -14.63 2.42
N CYS A 43 0.02 -13.80 2.88
CA CYS A 43 -0.17 -12.45 2.37
C CYS A 43 1.05 -11.56 2.60
N MET A 44 1.60 -11.57 3.82
CA MET A 44 2.79 -10.78 4.16
C MET A 44 4.01 -11.27 3.35
N ARG A 45 4.18 -12.59 3.22
CA ARG A 45 5.29 -13.17 2.45
C ARG A 45 5.18 -12.89 0.95
N ALA A 46 3.97 -12.91 0.41
CA ALA A 46 3.69 -12.51 -0.98
C ALA A 46 3.92 -11.02 -1.21
N ALA A 47 3.60 -10.16 -0.23
CA ALA A 47 3.88 -8.73 -0.32
C ALA A 47 5.39 -8.46 -0.38
N ILE A 48 6.20 -9.14 0.43
CA ILE A 48 7.67 -9.05 0.36
C ILE A 48 8.17 -9.50 -1.03
N ALA A 49 7.70 -10.66 -1.52
CA ALA A 49 8.06 -11.14 -2.86
C ALA A 49 7.65 -10.17 -3.98
N ALA A 50 6.50 -9.51 -3.83
CA ALA A 50 6.05 -8.48 -4.76
C ALA A 50 6.97 -7.24 -4.72
N MET A 51 7.37 -6.77 -3.54
CA MET A 51 8.33 -5.67 -3.41
C MET A 51 9.68 -5.98 -4.08
N GLU A 52 10.10 -7.24 -4.08
CA GLU A 52 11.31 -7.71 -4.76
C GLU A 52 11.14 -7.92 -6.27
N GLY A 53 9.93 -7.74 -6.81
CA GLY A 53 9.65 -7.99 -8.22
C GLY A 53 9.58 -9.48 -8.60
N SER A 54 9.44 -10.39 -7.63
CA SER A 54 9.38 -11.83 -7.89
C SER A 54 7.95 -12.34 -8.01
N ALA A 55 7.37 -12.23 -9.20
CA ALA A 55 6.00 -12.70 -9.47
C ALA A 55 5.86 -14.23 -9.35
N GLU A 56 6.92 -14.99 -9.63
CA GLU A 56 6.91 -16.45 -9.48
C GLU A 56 6.85 -16.86 -8.00
N GLU A 57 7.54 -16.10 -7.14
CA GLU A 57 7.49 -16.34 -5.70
C GLU A 57 6.12 -15.97 -5.12
N VAL A 58 5.50 -14.88 -5.60
CA VAL A 58 4.10 -14.54 -5.26
C VAL A 58 3.18 -15.73 -5.55
N LYS A 59 3.25 -16.30 -6.76
CA LYS A 59 2.44 -17.47 -7.14
C LYS A 59 2.73 -18.68 -6.28
N ARG A 60 4.00 -18.96 -5.97
CA ARG A 60 4.39 -20.10 -5.15
C ARG A 60 3.79 -20.00 -3.74
N VAL A 61 3.96 -18.85 -3.10
CA VAL A 61 3.50 -18.59 -1.72
C VAL A 61 1.98 -18.57 -1.65
N MET A 62 1.32 -17.94 -2.62
CA MET A 62 -0.15 -17.88 -2.67
C MET A 62 -0.76 -19.19 -3.18
N GLY A 63 -0.02 -20.00 -3.94
CA GLY A 63 -0.50 -21.29 -4.47
C GLY A 63 -0.49 -22.42 -3.45
N GLY A 64 0.36 -22.35 -2.41
CA GLY A 64 0.56 -23.41 -1.42
C GLY A 64 -0.63 -23.70 -0.48
N SER A 65 -1.56 -22.76 -0.37
CA SER A 65 -2.66 -22.80 0.61
C SER A 65 -4.04 -22.80 -0.01
N SER A 66 -4.15 -23.11 -1.31
CA SER A 66 -5.39 -23.02 -2.09
C SER A 66 -6.55 -23.73 -1.40
N LYS A 67 -7.37 -22.95 -0.67
CA LYS A 67 -8.81 -23.20 -0.57
C LYS A 67 -9.31 -23.10 -2.02
N ARG A 68 -9.30 -24.24 -2.72
CA ARG A 68 -9.57 -24.35 -4.15
C ARG A 68 -10.84 -23.55 -4.49
N ASN A 69 -10.66 -22.49 -5.27
CA ASN A 69 -11.72 -21.64 -5.85
C ASN A 69 -12.32 -20.55 -4.94
N ASP A 70 -11.51 -19.85 -4.15
CA ASP A 70 -11.92 -18.56 -3.58
C ASP A 70 -11.57 -17.42 -4.54
N PRO A 71 -12.57 -16.75 -5.17
CA PRO A 71 -12.31 -15.63 -6.08
C PRO A 71 -11.54 -14.48 -5.42
N HIS A 72 -11.71 -14.29 -4.11
CA HIS A 72 -10.98 -13.28 -3.35
C HIS A 72 -9.49 -13.59 -3.25
N TRP A 73 -9.14 -14.88 -3.06
CA TRP A 73 -7.76 -15.34 -3.03
C TRP A 73 -7.07 -15.15 -4.38
N ASP A 74 -7.76 -15.52 -5.46
CA ASP A 74 -7.24 -15.36 -6.81
C ASP A 74 -7.09 -13.88 -7.17
N ALA A 75 -8.03 -13.03 -6.73
CA ALA A 75 -7.96 -11.59 -6.91
C ALA A 75 -6.76 -10.98 -6.16
N LEU A 76 -6.54 -11.39 -4.90
CA LEU A 76 -5.39 -10.96 -4.12
C LEU A 76 -4.07 -11.41 -4.75
N THR A 77 -4.01 -12.64 -5.27
CA THR A 77 -2.82 -13.15 -5.96
C THR A 77 -2.49 -12.31 -7.19
N SER A 78 -3.49 -12.03 -8.04
CA SER A 78 -3.31 -11.13 -9.19
C SER A 78 -2.94 -9.70 -8.79
N TYR A 79 -3.44 -9.21 -7.65
CA TYR A 79 -3.05 -7.90 -7.13
C TYR A 79 -1.57 -7.86 -6.72
N GLN A 80 -1.09 -8.88 -5.99
CA GLN A 80 0.32 -8.99 -5.60
C GLN A 80 1.25 -9.15 -6.81
N GLU A 81 0.83 -9.91 -7.83
CA GLU A 81 1.55 -9.97 -9.12
C GLU A 81 1.60 -8.59 -9.79
N GLY A 82 0.52 -7.81 -9.72
CA GLY A 82 0.48 -6.44 -10.23
C GLY A 82 1.47 -5.52 -9.52
N LEU A 83 1.54 -5.59 -8.19
CA LEU A 83 2.55 -4.87 -7.40
C LEU A 83 3.97 -5.30 -7.78
N SER A 84 4.20 -6.59 -7.96
CA SER A 84 5.48 -7.15 -8.41
C SER A 84 5.94 -6.58 -9.74
N GLN A 85 5.04 -6.52 -10.72
CA GLN A 85 5.33 -5.93 -12.02
C GLN A 85 5.54 -4.42 -11.95
N MET A 86 4.85 -3.74 -11.04
CA MET A 86 5.05 -2.31 -10.80
C MET A 86 6.43 -2.04 -10.19
N ALA A 87 6.90 -2.88 -9.26
CA ALA A 87 8.26 -2.80 -8.70
C ALA A 87 9.35 -3.00 -9.76
N LEU A 88 9.10 -3.87 -10.75
CA LEU A 88 9.98 -4.05 -11.91
C LEU A 88 9.88 -2.92 -12.96
N GLY A 89 8.98 -1.95 -12.79
CA GLY A 89 8.72 -0.89 -13.78
C GLY A 89 7.89 -1.33 -14.99
N ASN A 90 7.34 -2.55 -14.98
CA ASN A 90 6.53 -3.12 -16.06
C ASN A 90 5.06 -2.66 -15.97
N TYR A 91 4.82 -1.36 -16.10
CA TYR A 91 3.50 -0.74 -15.87
C TYR A 91 2.36 -1.32 -16.71
N LYS A 92 2.63 -1.75 -17.95
CA LYS A 92 1.62 -2.39 -18.81
C LYS A 92 1.13 -3.72 -18.24
N LEU A 93 2.07 -4.55 -17.75
CA LEU A 93 1.73 -5.84 -17.17
C LEU A 93 1.10 -5.67 -15.79
N ALA A 94 1.59 -4.72 -14.99
CA ALA A 94 0.98 -4.33 -13.71
C ALA A 94 -0.50 -3.95 -13.90
N LYS A 95 -0.81 -3.12 -14.91
CA LYS A 95 -2.18 -2.74 -15.27
C LYS A 95 -3.05 -3.95 -15.59
N SER A 96 -2.53 -4.85 -16.42
CA SER A 96 -3.23 -6.10 -16.76
C SER A 96 -3.56 -6.93 -15.52
N LYS A 97 -2.62 -7.01 -14.58
CA LYS A 97 -2.78 -7.79 -13.35
C LYS A 97 -3.74 -7.18 -12.34
N PHE A 98 -3.76 -5.85 -12.20
CA PHE A 98 -4.80 -5.20 -11.39
C PHE A 98 -6.20 -5.32 -12.00
N LEU A 99 -6.32 -5.28 -13.33
CA LEU A 99 -7.59 -5.55 -14.01
C LEU A 99 -8.03 -7.02 -13.85
N GLU A 100 -7.09 -7.97 -13.96
CA GLU A 100 -7.35 -9.38 -13.69
C GLU A 100 -7.85 -9.61 -12.26
N SER A 101 -7.21 -8.96 -11.28
CA SER A 101 -7.62 -8.97 -9.87
C SER A 101 -9.09 -8.54 -9.71
N LYS A 102 -9.46 -7.41 -10.31
CA LYS A 102 -10.84 -6.89 -10.27
C LYS A 102 -11.84 -7.77 -11.03
N ASN A 103 -11.41 -8.44 -12.09
CA ASN A 103 -12.28 -9.36 -12.83
C ASN A 103 -12.56 -10.65 -12.05
N LYS A 104 -11.59 -11.10 -11.24
CA LYS A 104 -11.73 -12.28 -10.38
C LYS A 104 -12.66 -11.99 -9.20
N ASP A 105 -12.50 -10.84 -8.56
CA ASP A 105 -13.40 -10.36 -7.52
C ASP A 105 -13.75 -8.88 -7.76
N PRO A 106 -14.95 -8.59 -8.30
CA PRO A 106 -15.41 -7.21 -8.52
C PRO A 106 -15.52 -6.37 -7.23
N CYS A 107 -15.61 -7.01 -6.06
CA CYS A 107 -15.64 -6.38 -4.75
C CYS A 107 -14.24 -6.18 -4.14
N PHE A 108 -13.17 -6.58 -4.85
CA PHE A 108 -11.80 -6.38 -4.42
C PHE A 108 -11.33 -4.93 -4.68
N PHE A 109 -11.91 -3.98 -3.94
CA PHE A 109 -11.69 -2.55 -4.13
C PHE A 109 -10.25 -2.10 -3.84
N VAL A 110 -9.43 -2.94 -3.19
CA VAL A 110 -8.00 -2.68 -3.02
C VAL A 110 -7.28 -2.58 -4.37
N ALA A 111 -7.72 -3.33 -5.40
CA ALA A 111 -7.14 -3.22 -6.75
C ALA A 111 -7.33 -1.82 -7.38
N ASN A 112 -8.36 -1.07 -6.99
CA ASN A 112 -8.53 0.31 -7.46
C ASN A 112 -7.36 1.21 -7.03
N ILE A 113 -6.69 0.94 -5.90
CA ILE A 113 -5.52 1.70 -5.43
C ILE A 113 -4.34 1.50 -6.39
N GLY A 114 -4.08 0.26 -6.81
CA GLY A 114 -3.04 -0.06 -7.80
C GLY A 114 -3.34 0.55 -9.17
N ILE A 115 -4.59 0.46 -9.63
CA ILE A 115 -5.04 1.11 -10.88
C ILE A 115 -4.88 2.63 -10.79
N ALA A 116 -5.26 3.24 -9.66
CA ALA A 116 -5.12 4.68 -9.44
C ALA A 116 -3.65 5.12 -9.49
N ALA A 117 -2.73 4.37 -8.88
CA ALA A 117 -1.30 4.66 -8.93
C ALA A 117 -0.76 4.64 -10.37
N LEU A 118 -1.17 3.66 -11.19
CA LEU A 118 -0.78 3.62 -12.61
C LEU A 118 -1.36 4.79 -13.40
N LEU A 119 -2.63 5.14 -13.18
CA LEU A 119 -3.26 6.31 -13.81
C LEU A 119 -2.57 7.61 -13.42
N PHE A 120 -2.10 7.71 -12.17
CA PHE A 120 -1.32 8.84 -11.69
C PHE A 120 0.01 8.96 -12.43
N GLN A 121 0.74 7.85 -12.60
CA GLN A 121 1.97 7.79 -13.40
C GLN A 121 1.72 8.16 -14.87
N GLU A 122 0.57 7.77 -15.43
CA GLU A 122 0.10 8.19 -16.76
C GLU A 122 -0.36 9.68 -16.81
N LYS A 123 -0.24 10.44 -15.72
CA LYS A 123 -0.72 11.83 -15.56
C LYS A 123 -2.23 12.01 -15.76
N LYS A 124 -3.01 10.93 -15.62
CA LYS A 124 -4.47 10.93 -15.72
C LYS A 124 -5.09 11.18 -14.35
N TYR A 125 -4.84 12.36 -13.79
CA TYR A 125 -5.18 12.69 -12.41
C TYR A 125 -6.68 12.61 -12.11
N LYS A 126 -7.56 12.98 -13.05
CA LYS A 126 -9.03 12.86 -12.87
C LYS A 126 -9.49 11.41 -12.72
N GLU A 127 -8.97 10.52 -13.57
CA GLU A 127 -9.32 9.09 -13.53
C GLU A 127 -8.72 8.42 -12.29
N SER A 128 -7.46 8.77 -11.95
CA SER A 128 -6.78 8.31 -10.74
C SER A 128 -7.56 8.71 -9.47
N PHE A 129 -7.98 9.98 -9.38
CA PHE A 129 -8.80 10.49 -8.29
C PHE A 129 -10.10 9.68 -8.12
N ALA A 130 -10.80 9.40 -9.21
CA ALA A 130 -12.04 8.61 -9.17
C ALA A 130 -11.78 7.21 -8.59
N LYS A 131 -10.65 6.58 -8.92
CA LYS A 131 -10.30 5.25 -8.41
C LYS A 131 -9.90 5.25 -6.94
N TYR A 132 -9.17 6.26 -6.46
CA TYR A 132 -8.94 6.43 -5.03
C TYR A 132 -10.25 6.68 -4.27
N LYS A 133 -11.14 7.53 -4.81
CA LYS A 133 -12.44 7.82 -4.22
C LYS A 133 -13.32 6.57 -4.11
N GLU A 134 -13.39 5.75 -5.18
CA GLU A 134 -14.08 4.45 -5.14
C GLU A 134 -13.50 3.56 -4.04
N ALA A 135 -12.17 3.41 -3.96
CA ALA A 135 -11.53 2.57 -2.95
C ALA A 135 -11.86 3.03 -1.52
N ILE A 136 -11.76 4.33 -1.25
CA ILE A 136 -12.09 4.92 0.06
C ILE A 136 -13.57 4.72 0.40
N PHE A 137 -14.46 4.90 -0.57
CA PHE A 137 -15.91 4.76 -0.36
C PHE A 137 -16.28 3.34 0.05
N TYR A 138 -15.77 2.32 -0.64
CA TYR A 138 -16.15 0.93 -0.40
C TYR A 138 -15.37 0.25 0.74
N LEU A 139 -14.10 0.59 0.94
CA LEU A 139 -13.30 0.04 2.04
C LEU A 139 -13.62 0.73 3.38
N GLY A 140 -14.16 1.94 3.33
CA GLY A 140 -14.46 2.75 4.50
C GLY A 140 -13.22 3.44 5.07
N SER A 141 -13.46 4.40 5.97
CA SER A 141 -12.39 5.27 6.49
C SER A 141 -11.34 4.50 7.31
N GLU A 142 -11.74 3.51 8.08
CA GLU A 142 -10.83 2.82 8.99
C GLU A 142 -9.92 1.80 8.29
N LYS A 143 -10.45 1.08 7.29
CA LYS A 143 -9.75 -0.06 6.65
C LYS A 143 -9.02 0.31 5.37
N VAL A 144 -9.30 1.48 4.79
CA VAL A 144 -8.61 1.89 3.56
C VAL A 144 -7.12 2.15 3.83
N PRO A 145 -6.21 1.59 3.03
CA PRO A 145 -4.78 1.85 3.16
C PRO A 145 -4.47 3.36 3.16
N PRO A 146 -3.57 3.85 4.02
CA PRO A 146 -3.26 5.28 4.14
C PRO A 146 -2.88 5.94 2.80
N VAL A 147 -2.14 5.21 1.96
CA VAL A 147 -1.73 5.62 0.61
C VAL A 147 -2.89 6.07 -0.29
N ALA A 148 -4.11 5.56 -0.09
CA ALA A 148 -5.25 5.96 -0.90
C ALA A 148 -5.64 7.43 -0.68
N ARG A 149 -5.56 7.92 0.56
CA ARG A 149 -5.84 9.33 0.88
C ARG A 149 -4.75 10.24 0.37
N VAL A 150 -3.49 9.86 0.57
CA VAL A 150 -2.33 10.60 0.07
C VAL A 150 -2.40 10.69 -1.45
N GLY A 151 -2.66 9.57 -2.15
CA GLY A 151 -2.85 9.54 -3.59
C GLY A 151 -4.01 10.42 -4.07
N MET A 152 -5.14 10.41 -3.37
CA MET A 152 -6.29 11.29 -3.68
C MET A 152 -5.94 12.78 -3.49
N ALA A 153 -5.23 13.12 -2.42
CA ALA A 153 -4.78 14.49 -2.16
C ALA A 153 -3.79 14.97 -3.22
N LEU A 154 -2.82 14.14 -3.61
CA LEU A 154 -1.89 14.46 -4.69
C LEU A 154 -2.64 14.64 -6.02
N CYS A 155 -3.63 13.80 -6.33
CA CYS A 155 -4.46 14.01 -7.51
C CYS A 155 -5.16 15.38 -7.48
N ALA A 156 -5.73 15.77 -6.34
CA ALA A 156 -6.37 17.08 -6.19
C ALA A 156 -5.37 18.23 -6.35
N PHE A 157 -4.16 18.09 -5.79
CA PHE A 157 -3.07 19.04 -5.98
C PHE A 157 -2.72 19.26 -7.46
N TYR A 158 -2.54 18.18 -8.23
CA TYR A 158 -2.27 18.29 -9.68
C TYR A 158 -3.47 18.77 -10.51
N LEU A 159 -4.67 18.73 -9.94
CA LEU A 159 -5.88 19.30 -10.53
C LEU A 159 -6.14 20.75 -10.09
N ASP A 160 -5.17 21.36 -9.40
CA ASP A 160 -5.21 22.73 -8.85
C ASP A 160 -6.27 22.95 -7.75
N ASP A 161 -6.79 21.88 -7.16
CA ASP A 161 -7.68 21.93 -5.99
C ASP A 161 -6.86 21.77 -4.69
N LYS A 162 -6.07 22.80 -4.40
CA LYS A 162 -5.15 22.84 -3.24
C LYS A 162 -5.89 22.81 -1.91
N GLU A 163 -7.11 23.34 -1.85
CA GLU A 163 -7.95 23.31 -0.64
C GLU A 163 -8.45 21.90 -0.34
N PHE A 164 -8.91 21.17 -1.36
CA PHE A 164 -9.31 19.78 -1.19
C PHE A 164 -8.13 18.89 -0.83
N ALA A 165 -6.97 19.12 -1.47
CA ALA A 165 -5.73 18.40 -1.14
C ALA A 165 -5.36 18.58 0.34
N GLU A 166 -5.40 19.81 0.85
CA GLU A 166 -5.13 20.11 2.26
C GLU A 166 -6.06 19.35 3.21
N LYS A 167 -7.38 19.48 2.99
CA LYS A 167 -8.38 18.81 3.82
C LYS A 167 -8.20 17.29 3.80
N THR A 168 -7.86 16.73 2.65
CA THR A 168 -7.65 15.28 2.51
C THR A 168 -6.42 14.82 3.28
N LEU A 169 -5.34 15.61 3.29
CA LEU A 169 -4.13 15.32 4.06
C LEU A 169 -4.36 15.48 5.57
N ASP A 170 -5.13 16.49 5.99
CA ASP A 170 -5.53 16.64 7.39
C ASP A 170 -6.34 15.42 7.87
N VAL A 171 -7.24 14.90 7.02
CA VAL A 171 -7.96 13.64 7.32
C VAL A 171 -6.99 12.46 7.40
N ALA A 172 -6.03 12.34 6.48
CA ALA A 172 -5.03 11.26 6.53
C ALA A 172 -4.23 11.29 7.84
N LEU A 173 -3.75 12.48 8.24
CA LEU A 173 -2.98 12.68 9.47
C LEU A 173 -3.83 12.56 10.75
N SER A 174 -5.15 12.80 10.67
CA SER A 174 -6.05 12.52 11.80
C SER A 174 -6.21 11.03 12.07
N VAL A 175 -6.07 10.19 11.03
CA VAL A 175 -6.13 8.73 11.13
C VAL A 175 -4.78 8.16 11.56
N ASN A 176 -3.68 8.65 10.96
CA ASN A 176 -2.33 8.29 11.34
C ASN A 176 -1.44 9.54 11.38
N GLN A 177 -1.14 10.03 12.58
CA GLN A 177 -0.36 11.26 12.78
C GLN A 177 1.10 11.13 12.32
N GLU A 178 1.60 9.90 12.20
CA GLU A 178 2.98 9.58 11.83
C GLU A 178 3.06 9.02 10.40
N ASP A 179 2.03 9.23 9.57
CA ASP A 179 2.09 8.86 8.14
C ASP A 179 3.10 9.74 7.39
N GLU A 180 4.31 9.21 7.21
CA GLU A 180 5.41 9.87 6.52
C GLU A 180 5.01 10.35 5.11
N LEU A 181 4.25 9.56 4.36
CA LEU A 181 3.82 9.93 3.01
C LEU A 181 2.85 11.10 3.05
N ALA A 182 1.93 11.12 4.02
CA ALA A 182 1.01 12.24 4.22
C ALA A 182 1.76 13.52 4.65
N LEU A 183 2.75 13.40 5.53
CA LEU A 183 3.60 14.53 5.95
C LEU A 183 4.43 15.08 4.78
N LEU A 184 5.01 14.22 3.94
CA LEU A 184 5.74 14.64 2.74
C LEU A 184 4.82 15.33 1.72
N ALA A 185 3.63 14.78 1.46
CA ALA A 185 2.65 15.40 0.57
C ALA A 185 2.16 16.75 1.11
N ARG A 186 2.01 16.89 2.43
CA ARG A 186 1.65 18.14 3.10
C ARG A 186 2.76 19.18 3.00
N LEU A 187 4.02 18.77 3.15
CA LEU A 187 5.18 19.63 2.95
C LEU A 187 5.20 20.19 1.52
N LEU A 188 5.03 19.32 0.51
CA LEU A 188 4.94 19.74 -0.89
C LEU A 188 3.84 20.80 -1.11
N LEU A 189 2.64 20.56 -0.56
CA LEU A 189 1.52 21.48 -0.65
C LEU A 189 1.84 22.86 -0.04
N TYR A 190 2.48 22.90 1.13
CA TYR A 190 2.77 24.16 1.81
C TYR A 190 3.95 24.92 1.22
N VAL A 191 4.92 24.22 0.61
CA VAL A 191 5.96 24.84 -0.22
C VAL A 191 5.31 25.59 -1.39
N GLU A 192 4.40 24.94 -2.10
CA GLU A 192 3.66 25.55 -3.22
C GLU A 192 2.79 26.75 -2.78
N LYS A 193 2.18 26.67 -1.59
CA LYS A 193 1.40 27.78 -0.99
C LYS A 193 2.28 28.86 -0.34
N GLN A 194 3.61 28.69 -0.30
CA GLN A 194 4.57 29.56 0.37
C GLN A 194 4.24 29.85 1.85
N ASN A 195 3.63 28.88 2.54
CA ASN A 195 3.25 29.03 3.95
C ASN A 195 4.40 28.59 4.86
N LEU A 196 5.36 29.49 5.11
CA LEU A 196 6.57 29.21 5.90
C LEU A 196 6.28 28.65 7.30
N GLN A 197 5.22 29.13 7.96
CA GLN A 197 4.83 28.63 9.27
C GLN A 197 4.46 27.15 9.19
N LYS A 198 3.58 26.79 8.26
CA LYS A 198 3.12 25.40 8.09
C LYS A 198 4.20 24.47 7.57
N ILE A 199 5.15 25.00 6.78
CA ILE A 199 6.36 24.27 6.37
C ILE A 199 7.16 23.89 7.61
N SER A 200 7.48 24.85 8.49
CA SER A 200 8.25 24.58 9.72
C SER A 200 7.57 23.53 10.60
N GLU A 201 6.25 23.68 10.84
CA GLU A 201 5.46 22.72 11.63
C GLU A 201 5.52 21.31 11.04
N THR A 202 5.46 21.19 9.71
CA THR A 202 5.47 19.89 9.02
C THR A 202 6.86 19.24 9.05
N VAL A 203 7.93 20.03 8.89
CA VAL A 203 9.31 19.55 8.99
C VAL A 203 9.63 19.08 10.41
N ASP A 204 9.16 19.79 11.44
CA ASP A 204 9.30 19.39 12.84
C ASP A 204 8.57 18.07 13.14
N GLN A 205 7.43 17.82 12.51
CA GLN A 205 6.73 16.54 12.62
C GLN A 205 7.49 15.43 11.90
N LEU A 206 7.92 15.68 10.66
CA LEU A 206 8.64 14.69 9.85
C LEU A 206 9.96 14.25 10.52
N SER A 207 10.72 15.19 11.12
CA SER A 207 11.97 14.87 11.82
C SER A 207 11.80 13.95 13.03
N ARG A 208 10.62 13.95 13.67
CA ARG A 208 10.31 13.02 14.77
C ARG A 208 10.00 11.62 14.27
N VAL A 209 9.35 11.52 13.10
CA VAL A 209 8.95 10.24 12.48
C VAL A 209 10.13 9.58 11.74
N THR A 210 11.02 10.39 11.15
CA THR A 210 12.24 9.91 10.48
C THR A 210 13.50 10.42 11.19
N PRO A 211 13.91 9.83 12.34
CA PRO A 211 15.12 10.23 13.06
C PRO A 211 16.41 10.05 12.23
N SER A 212 16.35 9.24 11.17
CA SER A 212 17.50 8.80 10.39
C SER A 212 17.62 9.49 9.02
N ASN A 213 17.08 10.71 8.87
CA ASN A 213 17.28 11.49 7.65
C ASN A 213 18.68 12.16 7.69
N PRO A 214 19.62 11.85 6.76
CA PRO A 214 21.02 12.30 6.83
C PRO A 214 21.25 13.81 6.72
N TRP A 215 20.20 14.63 6.56
CA TRP A 215 20.30 16.08 6.42
C TRP A 215 20.53 16.84 7.74
N TYR A 216 20.62 16.12 8.87
CA TYR A 216 20.94 16.66 10.19
C TYR A 216 22.27 16.10 10.75
N CYS A 217 23.31 16.04 9.92
CA CYS A 217 24.72 15.91 10.35
C CYS A 217 25.57 16.99 9.70
#